data_AF-A0A3M3Z683-F1
#
_entry.id   AF-A0A3M3Z683-F1
#
_cell.length_a   1.000
_cell.length_b   1.000
_cell.length_c   1.000
_cell.angle_alpha   90.00
_cell.angle_beta   90.00
_cell.angle_gamma   90.00
#
_symmetry.space_group_name_H-M   'P 1'
#
loop_
_entity.id
_entity.type
_entity.pdbx_description
1 polymer ?
#
loop_
_entity_poly.entity_id
_entity_poly.type
_entity_poly.pdbx_seq_one_letter_code
_entity_poly.pdbx_strand_id
1 'polypeptide(L)'
;MALDPRWLGREGLSPSILNGWIGLAGPYDFLPIEEEEVRPVFFYPNSPPESQPVNYVSASAPPALLMASRNDTVVNPERNTGGLAQKLRAASVPARDVYFSRTNHGTLVGAFAKVLSSLAPVADEVEMFVNNTPHKHPAAKTPAQ
;
A
#
# COMPACT_ATOMS: atom_id res chain seq x y z
N MET A 1 -4.14 -1.57 8.09
CA MET A 1 -4.56 -0.23 8.56
C MET A 1 -5.31 0.56 7.50
N ALA A 2 -4.72 0.93 6.36
CA ALA A 2 -5.41 1.78 5.36
C ALA A 2 -6.64 1.12 4.69
N LEU A 3 -6.57 -0.20 4.43
CA LEU A 3 -7.64 -0.95 3.76
C LEU A 3 -8.59 -1.66 4.73
N ASP A 4 -8.14 -1.91 5.96
CA ASP A 4 -8.91 -2.65 6.96
C ASP A 4 -9.51 -1.66 7.98
N PRO A 5 -10.84 -1.41 7.93
CA PRO A 5 -11.49 -0.41 8.77
C PRO A 5 -11.43 -0.74 10.27
N ARG A 6 -11.15 -1.99 10.65
CA ARG A 6 -11.14 -2.43 12.05
C ARG A 6 -10.12 -1.66 12.89
N TRP A 7 -8.98 -1.27 12.31
CA TRP A 7 -7.91 -0.58 13.04
C TRP A 7 -8.29 0.83 13.45
N LEU A 8 -8.83 1.62 12.52
CA LEU A 8 -9.33 2.97 12.82
C LEU A 8 -10.62 2.92 13.65
N GLY A 9 -11.48 1.93 13.41
CA GLY A 9 -12.72 1.76 14.15
C GLY A 9 -12.52 1.56 15.65
N ARG A 10 -11.42 0.90 16.07
CA ARG A 10 -11.06 0.75 17.50
C ARG A 10 -10.80 2.09 18.19
N GLU A 11 -10.39 3.10 17.44
CA GLU A 11 -10.15 4.46 17.93
C GLU A 11 -11.35 5.39 17.69
N GLY A 12 -12.51 4.85 17.28
CA GLY A 12 -13.69 5.64 16.93
C GLY A 12 -13.52 6.48 15.65
N LEU A 13 -12.61 6.06 14.77
CA LEU A 13 -12.28 6.72 13.51
C LEU A 13 -12.76 5.87 12.31
N SER A 14 -12.85 6.52 11.14
CA SER A 14 -13.23 5.90 9.87
C SER A 14 -12.08 6.03 8.86
N PRO A 15 -11.86 5.07 7.92
CA PRO A 15 -10.91 5.23 6.83
C PRO A 15 -11.05 6.52 6.02
N SER A 16 -12.23 7.14 6.02
CA SER A 16 -12.49 8.43 5.37
C SER A 16 -11.66 9.60 5.93
N ILE A 17 -10.99 9.45 7.09
CA ILE A 17 -10.04 10.46 7.58
C ILE A 17 -8.75 10.48 6.76
N LEU A 18 -8.44 9.40 6.04
CA LEU A 18 -7.25 9.29 5.22
C LEU A 18 -7.56 9.89 3.83
N ASN A 19 -6.78 10.90 3.42
CA ASN A 19 -6.92 11.43 2.07
C ASN A 19 -6.27 10.53 1.01
N GLY A 20 -5.30 9.71 1.42
CA GLY A 20 -4.64 8.72 0.59
C GLY A 20 -3.62 7.94 1.41
N TRP A 21 -2.99 6.96 0.79
CA TRP A 21 -1.88 6.22 1.39
C TRP A 21 -0.84 5.84 0.32
N ILE A 22 0.39 5.62 0.77
CA ILE A 22 1.53 5.34 -0.10
C ILE A 22 2.14 4.01 0.33
N GLY A 23 2.35 3.12 -0.63
CA GLY A 23 2.99 1.82 -0.47
C GLY A 23 4.28 1.72 -1.25
N LEU A 24 5.34 1.16 -0.65
CA LEU A 24 6.63 0.91 -1.30
C LEU A 24 6.98 -0.57 -1.14
N ALA A 25 7.11 -1.29 -2.26
CA ALA A 25 7.50 -2.71 -2.31
C ALA A 25 6.76 -3.59 -1.27
N GLY A 26 5.48 -3.30 -1.03
CA GLY A 26 4.73 -3.93 0.06
C GLY A 26 4.23 -5.33 -0.30
N PRO A 27 4.33 -6.32 0.60
CA PRO A 27 3.69 -7.61 0.42
C PRO A 27 2.18 -7.46 0.64
N TYR A 28 1.41 -7.47 -0.45
CA TYR A 28 -0.05 -7.28 -0.45
C TYR A 28 -0.82 -8.57 -0.77
N ASP A 29 -0.18 -9.49 -1.52
CA ASP A 29 -0.65 -10.82 -1.87
C ASP A 29 0.54 -11.81 -1.88
N PHE A 30 0.99 -12.22 -0.70
CA PHE A 30 2.26 -12.91 -0.47
C PHE A 30 2.12 -14.37 0.02
N LEU A 31 0.92 -14.94 0.11
CA LEU A 31 0.73 -16.38 0.34
C LEU A 31 0.85 -17.18 -0.97
N PRO A 32 1.39 -18.40 -0.99
CA PRO A 32 2.05 -19.08 0.12
C PRO A 32 3.37 -18.39 0.49
N ILE A 33 3.76 -18.51 1.76
CA ILE A 33 5.00 -17.89 2.27
C ILE A 33 6.19 -18.73 1.85
N GLU A 34 6.92 -18.22 0.86
CA GLU A 34 8.11 -18.88 0.33
C GLU A 34 9.27 -18.78 1.32
N GLU A 35 9.48 -17.61 1.92
CA GLU A 35 10.63 -17.34 2.78
C GLU A 35 10.56 -18.01 4.14
N GLU A 36 11.53 -18.87 4.42
CA GLU A 36 11.56 -19.72 5.61
C GLU A 36 11.62 -18.92 6.91
N GLU A 37 12.33 -17.80 6.90
CA GLU A 37 12.44 -16.89 8.05
C GLU A 37 11.13 -16.15 8.36
N VAL A 38 10.26 -15.98 7.36
CA VAL A 38 8.97 -15.28 7.48
C VAL A 38 7.85 -16.23 7.91
N ARG A 39 7.96 -17.52 7.58
CA ARG A 39 6.97 -18.57 7.89
C ARG A 39 6.49 -18.57 9.37
N PRO A 40 7.35 -18.47 10.40
CA PRO A 40 6.91 -18.49 11.80
C PRO A 40 6.06 -17.28 12.19
N VAL A 41 6.32 -16.11 11.58
CA VAL A 41 5.61 -14.84 11.88
C VAL A 41 4.15 -14.91 11.44
N PHE A 42 3.87 -15.68 10.40
CA PHE A 42 2.54 -15.80 9.80
C PHE A 42 1.97 -17.22 9.93
N PHE A 43 2.34 -17.95 10.99
CA PHE A 43 1.72 -19.22 11.38
C PHE A 43 1.69 -20.29 10.27
N TYR A 44 2.70 -20.33 9.40
CA TYR A 44 2.82 -21.35 8.37
C TYR A 44 2.79 -22.77 8.97
N PRO A 45 2.14 -23.75 8.32
CA PRO A 45 1.45 -23.70 7.02
C PRO A 45 0.01 -23.14 7.08
N ASN A 46 -0.51 -22.87 8.27
CA ASN A 46 -1.89 -22.41 8.49
C ASN A 46 -1.99 -20.88 8.44
N SER A 47 -1.30 -20.26 7.48
CA SER A 47 -1.23 -18.81 7.40
C SER A 47 -2.62 -18.19 7.19
N PRO A 48 -3.07 -17.28 8.06
CA PRO A 48 -4.42 -16.72 7.98
C PRO A 48 -4.63 -15.96 6.66
N PRO A 49 -5.70 -16.21 5.89
CA PRO A 49 -6.04 -15.40 4.73
C PRO A 49 -6.18 -13.89 5.05
N GLU A 50 -6.50 -13.57 6.30
CA GLU A 50 -6.59 -12.22 6.87
C GLU A 50 -5.23 -11.52 6.97
N SER A 51 -4.12 -12.23 6.78
CA SER A 51 -2.78 -11.61 6.73
C SER A 51 -2.55 -10.80 5.45
N GLN A 52 -3.39 -11.00 4.43
CA GLN A 52 -3.20 -10.48 3.07
C GLN A 52 -3.93 -9.14 2.87
N PRO A 53 -3.23 -7.99 2.76
CA PRO A 53 -3.87 -6.69 2.55
C PRO A 53 -4.83 -6.63 1.37
N VAL A 54 -4.55 -7.36 0.29
CA VAL A 54 -5.40 -7.43 -0.91
C VAL A 54 -6.82 -7.90 -0.60
N ASN A 55 -7.03 -8.66 0.48
CA ASN A 55 -8.35 -9.17 0.87
C ASN A 55 -9.26 -8.10 1.49
N TYR A 56 -8.71 -6.94 1.86
CA TYR A 56 -9.46 -5.84 2.47
C TYR A 56 -9.82 -4.72 1.50
N VAL A 57 -9.54 -4.88 0.21
CA VAL A 57 -9.96 -3.90 -0.80
C VAL A 57 -11.48 -3.76 -0.81
N SER A 58 -11.95 -2.52 -0.70
CA SER A 58 -13.36 -2.13 -0.81
C SER A 58 -13.48 -0.79 -1.53
N ALA A 59 -14.69 -0.43 -1.96
CA ALA A 59 -14.96 0.87 -2.57
C ALA A 59 -14.77 2.06 -1.60
N SER A 60 -14.67 1.81 -0.29
CA SER A 60 -14.40 2.83 0.72
C SER A 60 -12.92 3.05 1.00
N ALA A 61 -12.03 2.28 0.34
CA ALA A 61 -10.60 2.46 0.51
C ALA A 61 -10.14 3.85 0.06
N PRO A 62 -9.19 4.48 0.77
CA PRO A 62 -8.61 5.74 0.35
C PRO A 62 -7.75 5.57 -0.92
N PRO A 63 -7.58 6.64 -1.73
CA PRO A 63 -6.67 6.65 -2.87
C PRO A 63 -5.27 6.12 -2.53
N ALA A 64 -4.63 5.43 -3.48
CA ALA A 64 -3.32 4.81 -3.26
C ALA A 64 -2.28 5.26 -4.29
N LEU A 65 -1.07 5.56 -3.82
CA LEU A 65 0.15 5.49 -4.63
C LEU A 65 0.91 4.23 -4.24
N LEU A 66 1.19 3.36 -5.20
CA LEU A 66 1.95 2.13 -4.97
C LEU A 66 3.21 2.15 -5.84
N MET A 67 4.37 1.96 -5.22
CA MET A 67 5.65 2.01 -5.92
C MET A 67 6.41 0.70 -5.71
N ALA A 68 7.03 0.18 -6.76
CA ALA A 68 7.84 -1.02 -6.68
C ALA A 68 9.04 -0.95 -7.63
N SER A 69 10.06 -1.77 -7.34
CA SER A 69 11.16 -2.00 -8.28
C SER A 69 10.78 -3.12 -9.24
N ARG A 70 11.01 -2.97 -10.54
CA ARG A 70 10.80 -4.07 -11.52
C ARG A 70 11.69 -5.28 -11.23
N ASN A 71 12.85 -5.02 -10.65
CA ASN A 71 13.85 -6.03 -10.30
C ASN A 71 13.78 -6.41 -8.81
N ASP A 72 12.62 -6.23 -8.18
CA ASP A 72 12.41 -6.67 -6.80
C ASP A 72 12.30 -8.19 -6.72
N THR A 73 13.29 -8.82 -6.08
CA THR A 73 13.34 -10.27 -5.87
C THR A 73 12.87 -10.69 -4.49
N VAL A 74 12.56 -9.75 -3.60
CA VAL A 74 12.10 -10.03 -2.23
C VAL A 74 10.56 -10.01 -2.19
N VAL A 75 9.95 -9.05 -2.89
CA VAL A 75 8.51 -8.95 -3.02
C VAL A 75 8.18 -8.82 -4.50
N ASN A 76 7.55 -9.86 -5.05
CA ASN A 76 7.18 -9.88 -6.47
C ASN A 76 6.31 -8.63 -6.81
N PRO A 77 6.79 -7.73 -7.69
CA PRO A 77 6.16 -6.43 -7.89
C PRO A 77 4.84 -6.55 -8.67
N GLU A 78 4.75 -7.50 -9.61
CA GLU A 78 3.55 -7.72 -10.43
C GLU A 78 2.40 -8.26 -9.58
N ARG A 79 2.68 -9.29 -8.78
CA ARG A 79 1.68 -9.93 -7.94
C ARG A 79 1.20 -9.00 -6.82
N ASN A 80 2.13 -8.34 -6.15
CA ASN A 80 1.80 -7.54 -4.97
C ASN A 80 1.32 -6.14 -5.35
N THR A 81 2.20 -5.32 -5.92
CA THR A 81 1.87 -3.93 -6.24
C THR A 81 0.88 -3.85 -7.39
N GLY A 82 1.15 -4.58 -8.48
CA GLY A 82 0.27 -4.61 -9.65
C GLY A 82 -1.10 -5.23 -9.34
N GLY A 83 -1.13 -6.38 -8.68
CA GLY A 83 -2.35 -7.06 -8.27
C GLY A 83 -3.22 -6.21 -7.35
N LEU A 84 -2.62 -5.54 -6.35
CA LEU A 84 -3.37 -4.63 -5.49
C LEU A 84 -3.91 -3.42 -6.26
N ALA A 85 -3.09 -2.78 -7.10
CA ALA A 85 -3.51 -1.64 -7.92
C ALA A 85 -4.66 -2.00 -8.85
N GLN A 86 -4.64 -3.20 -9.44
CA GLN A 86 -5.72 -3.70 -10.27
C GLN A 86 -7.01 -3.89 -9.46
N LYS A 87 -6.91 -4.51 -8.29
CA LYS A 87 -8.08 -4.77 -7.44
C LYS A 87 -8.70 -3.47 -6.91
N LEU A 88 -7.88 -2.48 -6.52
CA LEU A 88 -8.35 -1.15 -6.13
C LEU A 88 -9.10 -0.46 -7.27
N ARG A 89 -8.52 -0.43 -8.49
CA ARG A 89 -9.18 0.16 -9.67
C ARG A 89 -10.48 -0.56 -10.02
N ALA A 90 -10.54 -1.89 -9.91
CA ALA A 90 -11.76 -2.67 -10.11
C ALA A 90 -12.86 -2.31 -9.09
N ALA A 91 -12.49 -1.90 -7.88
CA ALA A 91 -13.39 -1.38 -6.86
C ALA A 91 -13.70 0.13 -7.03
N SER A 92 -13.34 0.75 -8.17
CA SER A 92 -13.46 2.19 -8.43
C SER A 92 -12.70 3.09 -7.46
N VAL A 93 -11.64 2.57 -6.84
CA VAL A 93 -10.73 3.33 -5.97
C VAL A 93 -9.57 3.88 -6.81
N PRO A 94 -9.27 5.19 -6.76
CA PRO A 94 -8.10 5.73 -7.43
C PRO A 94 -6.82 5.07 -6.93
N ALA A 95 -6.10 4.39 -7.81
CA ALA A 95 -4.81 3.80 -7.51
C ALA A 95 -3.84 4.06 -8.67
N ARG A 96 -2.66 4.59 -8.33
CA ARG A 96 -1.54 4.79 -9.25
C ARG A 96 -0.41 3.86 -8.85
N ASP A 97 0.00 2.99 -9.75
CA ASP A 97 1.18 2.15 -9.59
C ASP A 97 2.34 2.63 -10.47
N VAL A 98 3.52 2.80 -9.87
CA VAL A 98 4.75 3.28 -10.53
C VAL A 98 5.88 2.28 -10.31
N TYR A 99 6.64 2.00 -11.37
CA TYR A 99 7.72 1.01 -11.32
C TYR A 99 9.05 1.59 -11.77
N PHE A 100 10.10 1.30 -11.02
CA PHE A 100 11.46 1.76 -11.30
C PHE A 100 12.40 0.60 -11.64
N SER A 101 13.33 0.81 -12.56
CA SER A 101 14.24 -0.24 -13.04
C SER A 101 15.66 -0.15 -12.48
N ARG A 102 16.04 0.99 -11.88
CA ARG A 102 17.39 1.23 -11.33
C ARG A 102 17.47 0.99 -9.82
N THR A 103 16.36 0.64 -9.19
CA THR A 103 16.26 0.24 -7.78
C THR A 103 16.02 -1.27 -7.67
N ASN A 104 16.29 -1.80 -6.48
CA ASN A 104 15.90 -3.12 -5.98
C ASN A 104 14.94 -2.92 -4.78
N HIS A 105 14.65 -3.97 -4.01
CA HIS A 105 13.75 -3.88 -2.85
C HIS A 105 14.16 -2.76 -1.86
N GLY A 106 15.39 -2.82 -1.35
CA GLY A 106 15.86 -1.88 -0.33
C GLY A 106 16.23 -0.50 -0.87
N THR A 107 16.78 -0.42 -2.08
CA THR A 107 17.17 0.88 -2.66
C THR A 107 15.96 1.70 -3.11
N LEU A 108 14.77 1.11 -3.24
CA LEU A 108 13.53 1.86 -3.47
C LEU A 108 13.24 2.83 -2.32
N VAL A 109 13.21 2.35 -1.07
CA VAL A 109 13.10 3.24 0.09
C VAL A 109 14.39 4.07 0.27
N GLY A 110 15.54 3.51 -0.08
CA GLY A 110 16.82 4.23 -0.09
C GLY A 110 16.80 5.48 -0.98
N ALA A 111 16.02 5.51 -2.05
CA ALA A 111 15.96 6.62 -3.00
C ALA A 111 15.38 7.93 -2.42
N PHE A 112 14.82 7.91 -1.19
CA PHE A 112 14.55 9.15 -0.45
C PHE A 112 15.84 9.87 -0.03
N ALA A 113 16.93 9.13 0.19
CA ALA A 113 18.21 9.72 0.58
C ALA A 113 18.88 10.40 -0.62
N LYS A 114 19.44 11.60 -0.42
CA LYS A 114 20.11 12.39 -1.46
C LYS A 114 21.18 11.61 -2.25
N VAL A 115 21.88 10.69 -1.60
CA VAL A 115 22.95 9.89 -2.24
C VAL A 115 22.38 8.88 -3.24
N LEU A 116 21.16 8.39 -3.02
CA LEU A 116 20.51 7.35 -3.82
C LEU A 116 19.33 7.87 -4.66
N SER A 117 18.95 9.15 -4.53
CA SER A 117 17.80 9.73 -5.26
C SER A 117 17.93 9.67 -6.78
N SER A 118 19.16 9.59 -7.31
CA SER A 118 19.39 9.40 -8.74
C SER A 118 18.92 8.03 -9.27
N LEU A 119 18.64 7.06 -8.39
CA LEU A 119 18.12 5.74 -8.78
C LEU A 119 16.63 5.80 -9.14
N ALA A 120 15.84 6.60 -8.41
CA ALA A 120 14.42 6.78 -8.67
C ALA A 120 13.89 8.07 -8.03
N PRO A 121 12.99 8.81 -8.70
CA PRO A 121 12.37 10.03 -8.17
C PRO A 121 11.25 9.73 -7.15
N VAL A 122 11.53 8.89 -6.15
CA VAL A 122 10.52 8.42 -5.17
C VAL A 122 9.93 9.58 -4.38
N ALA A 123 10.76 10.53 -3.95
CA ALA A 123 10.29 11.72 -3.22
C ALA A 123 9.37 12.59 -4.08
N ASP A 124 9.71 12.79 -5.36
CA ASP A 124 8.91 13.58 -6.30
C ASP A 124 7.54 12.92 -6.56
N GLU A 125 7.50 11.58 -6.65
CA GLU A 125 6.24 10.84 -6.79
C GLU A 125 5.33 10.97 -5.56
N VAL A 126 5.92 10.93 -4.36
CA VAL A 126 5.20 11.17 -3.11
C VAL A 126 4.67 12.59 -3.05
N GLU A 127 5.49 13.59 -3.35
CA GLU A 127 5.08 14.99 -3.36
C GLU A 127 3.95 15.23 -4.37
N MET A 128 4.09 14.69 -5.58
CA MET A 128 3.06 14.77 -6.61
C MET A 128 1.75 14.13 -6.13
N PHE A 129 1.80 12.96 -5.49
CA PHE A 129 0.61 12.32 -4.97
C PHE A 129 -0.05 13.12 -3.85
N VAL A 130 0.72 13.61 -2.88
CA VAL A 130 0.20 14.40 -1.76
C VAL A 130 -0.44 15.70 -2.24
N ASN A 131 0.21 16.41 -3.17
CA ASN A 131 -0.27 17.70 -3.65
C ASN A 131 -1.49 17.59 -4.59
N ASN A 132 -1.68 16.44 -5.26
CA ASN A 132 -2.78 16.26 -6.23
C ASN A 132 -3.90 15.34 -5.74
N THR A 133 -3.78 14.71 -4.58
CA THR A 133 -4.85 13.90 -4.01
C THR A 133 -5.84 14.79 -3.28
N PRO A 134 -7.12 14.86 -3.69
CA PRO A 134 -8.08 15.76 -3.07
C PRO A 134 -8.26 15.48 -1.58
N HIS A 135 -8.18 16.51 -0.75
CA HIS A 135 -8.54 16.42 0.66
C HIS A 135 -10.05 16.25 0.81
N LYS A 136 -10.48 15.04 1.16
CA LYS A 136 -11.82 14.83 1.69
C LYS A 136 -11.85 15.37 3.12
N HIS A 137 -12.58 16.44 3.35
CA HIS A 137 -12.93 16.84 4.71
C HIS A 137 -13.78 15.73 5.34
N PRO A 138 -13.50 15.30 6.57
CA PRO A 138 -14.38 14.36 7.26
C PRO A 138 -15.77 15.01 7.38
N ALA A 139 -16.81 14.29 6.96
CA ALA A 139 -18.17 14.73 7.20
C ALA A 139 -18.35 14.99 8.71
N ALA A 140 -18.89 16.17 9.05
CA ALA A 140 -19.14 16.53 10.44
C ALA A 140 -19.97 15.42 11.11
N LYS A 141 -19.55 15.00 12.31
CA LYS A 141 -20.31 14.03 13.11
C LYS A 141 -21.73 14.56 13.28
N THR A 142 -22.73 13.85 12.76
CA THR A 142 -24.13 14.09 13.12
C THR A 142 -24.23 13.92 14.63
N PRO A 143 -24.75 14.92 15.39
CA PRO A 143 -24.95 14.76 16.82
C PRO A 143 -25.87 13.56 17.05
N ALA A 144 -25.50 12.68 17.96
CA ALA A 144 -26.40 11.65 18.45
C ALA A 144 -27.64 12.35 19.04
N GLN A 145 -28.82 11.96 18.57
CA GLN A 145 -30.11 12.34 19.17
C GLN A 145 -30.35 11.50 20.43
#